data_AF-A0A8C9VFV0-F1
#
_entry.id   AF-A0A8C9VFV0-F1
#
_cell.length_a   1.000
_cell.length_b   1.000
_cell.length_c   1.000
_cell.angle_alpha   90.00
_cell.angle_beta   90.00
_cell.angle_gamma   90.00
#
_symmetry.space_group_name_H-M   'P 1'
#
loop_
_entity.id
_entity.type
_entity.pdbx_description
1 polymer ?
#
loop_
_entity_poly.entity_id
_entity_poly.type
_entity_poly.pdbx_seq_one_letter_code
_entity_poly.pdbx_strand_id
1 'polypeptide(L)'
;MAGTGTGTGTGTGTGASASARAGGRRDSGGSGAGRAAALARLLHRDCSRLLELYKERETFLCEVTMSKERIVAPSASLGRLPADEQLRHLHSALQQCLGLLEDVIRREKEEFGTDGSSEYGRMQNTVKDRLGHLLGSTKLLLVAGDATATLTPAPEVTDGLEKGSSFGLKLWTYRVLQELIHWTLSASQTLHSLQSQREKEAPKAARRGRRGKGRMRK
;
A
#
# COMPACT_ATOMS: atom_id res chain seq x y z
N MET A 1 -37.37 11.41 -57.33
CA MET A 1 -37.11 12.87 -57.23
C MET A 1 -35.84 13.01 -56.40
N ALA A 2 -34.65 13.08 -57.01
CA ALA A 2 -34.02 14.22 -57.70
C ALA A 2 -33.33 15.21 -56.70
N GLY A 3 -32.05 15.52 -56.97
CA GLY A 3 -31.22 16.55 -56.31
C GLY A 3 -30.07 15.95 -55.48
N THR A 4 -28.89 15.56 -56.01
CA THR A 4 -27.73 16.34 -56.51
C THR A 4 -27.41 17.64 -55.75
N GLY A 5 -26.20 17.69 -55.16
CA GLY A 5 -25.56 18.91 -54.65
C GLY A 5 -24.09 18.68 -54.30
N THR A 6 -23.22 18.99 -55.26
CA THR A 6 -21.75 19.03 -55.18
C THR A 6 -21.24 20.26 -54.42
N GLY A 7 -20.09 20.14 -53.74
CA GLY A 7 -19.37 21.28 -53.18
C GLY A 7 -17.90 20.96 -52.88
N THR A 8 -17.02 21.32 -53.82
CA THR A 8 -15.55 21.30 -53.72
C THR A 8 -15.02 22.45 -52.85
N GLY A 9 -13.95 22.21 -52.09
CA GLY A 9 -13.20 23.25 -51.38
C GLY A 9 -11.77 22.83 -51.09
N THR A 10 -10.86 23.17 -51.99
CA THR A 10 -9.40 23.11 -51.85
C THR A 10 -8.89 24.24 -50.94
N GLY A 11 -7.91 23.94 -50.09
CA GLY A 11 -7.16 24.93 -49.34
C GLY A 11 -5.82 24.38 -48.84
N THR A 12 -4.78 24.55 -49.67
CA THR A 12 -3.38 24.37 -49.29
C THR A 12 -2.89 25.61 -48.53
N GLY A 13 -2.13 25.39 -47.46
CA GLY A 13 -1.46 26.43 -46.69
C GLY A 13 -0.19 25.88 -46.04
N THR A 14 0.93 26.00 -46.76
CA THR A 14 2.30 25.80 -46.29
C THR A 14 2.78 27.05 -45.54
N GLY A 15 3.52 26.90 -44.43
CA GLY A 15 4.21 28.06 -43.82
C GLY A 15 4.82 27.87 -42.44
N ALA A 16 6.04 27.34 -42.41
CA ALA A 16 7.19 27.76 -41.58
C ALA A 16 7.13 27.82 -40.04
N SER A 17 7.96 26.95 -39.44
CA SER A 17 8.95 27.18 -38.36
C SER A 17 8.75 28.30 -37.35
N ALA A 18 8.70 27.93 -36.07
CA ALA A 18 9.51 28.60 -35.04
C ALA A 18 9.79 27.69 -33.85
N SER A 19 11.07 27.66 -33.52
CA SER A 19 11.74 26.99 -32.43
C SER A 19 11.29 27.45 -31.05
N ALA A 20 11.51 26.55 -30.08
CA ALA A 20 11.77 26.80 -28.67
C ALA A 20 10.56 27.14 -27.78
N ARG A 21 10.28 26.25 -26.82
CA ARG A 21 10.99 26.33 -25.54
C ARG A 21 10.67 25.13 -24.66
N ALA A 22 11.74 24.67 -24.03
CA ALA A 22 11.74 23.79 -22.89
C ALA A 22 10.67 24.18 -21.87
N GLY A 23 9.65 23.34 -21.76
CA GLY A 23 8.80 23.22 -20.59
C GLY A 23 9.00 21.82 -20.05
N GLY A 24 10.18 21.56 -19.50
CA GLY A 24 10.46 20.34 -18.77
C GLY A 24 9.50 20.24 -17.60
N ARG A 25 8.34 19.60 -17.84
CA ARG A 25 7.65 18.88 -16.79
C ARG A 25 8.57 17.71 -16.45
N ARG A 26 9.52 18.00 -15.57
CA ARG A 26 9.94 17.03 -14.57
C ARG A 26 8.65 16.66 -13.87
N ASP A 27 7.95 15.66 -14.42
CA ASP A 27 7.17 14.80 -13.58
C ASP A 27 8.16 14.35 -12.52
N SER A 28 8.06 14.99 -11.37
CA SER A 28 8.53 14.46 -10.09
C SER A 28 7.71 13.21 -9.82
N GLY A 29 7.87 12.22 -10.70
CA GLY A 29 7.47 10.85 -10.49
C GLY A 29 8.38 10.37 -9.38
N GLY A 30 7.92 10.57 -8.15
CA GLY A 30 8.55 9.99 -6.98
C GLY A 30 8.82 8.51 -7.29
N SER A 31 10.04 8.06 -6.97
CA SER A 31 10.44 6.64 -7.00
C SER A 31 9.26 5.76 -6.58
N GLY A 32 9.04 4.60 -7.22
CA GLY A 32 7.93 3.70 -6.88
C GLY A 32 7.82 3.43 -5.36
N ALA A 33 8.94 3.46 -4.65
CA ALA A 33 9.01 3.38 -3.19
C ALA A 33 8.36 4.58 -2.47
N GLY A 34 8.54 5.81 -2.96
CA GLY A 34 7.92 7.02 -2.40
C GLY A 34 6.39 7.05 -2.60
N ARG A 35 5.91 6.55 -3.75
CA ARG A 35 4.46 6.36 -3.98
C ARG A 35 3.89 5.30 -3.05
N ALA A 36 4.58 4.17 -2.89
CA ALA A 36 4.18 3.12 -1.95
C ALA A 36 4.20 3.61 -0.49
N ALA A 37 5.20 4.40 -0.09
CA ALA A 37 5.27 4.98 1.24
C ALA A 37 4.13 5.97 1.51
N ALA A 38 3.75 6.78 0.52
CA ALA A 38 2.59 7.67 0.63
C ALA A 38 1.28 6.89 0.77
N LEU A 39 1.10 5.83 -0.01
CA LEU A 39 -0.05 4.94 0.09
C LEU A 39 -0.13 4.26 1.47
N ALA A 40 0.99 3.77 2.01
CA ALA A 40 1.04 3.16 3.34
C ALA A 40 0.65 4.15 4.45
N ARG A 41 1.08 5.42 4.37
CA ARG A 41 0.66 6.47 5.32
C ARG A 41 -0.83 6.78 5.23
N LEU A 42 -1.37 6.81 4.03
CA LEU A 42 -2.81 7.00 3.82
C LEU A 42 -3.59 5.84 4.43
N LEU A 43 -3.21 4.61 4.10
CA LEU A 43 -3.83 3.40 4.62
C LEU A 43 -3.77 3.32 6.15
N HIS A 44 -2.66 3.73 6.77
CA HIS A 44 -2.56 3.80 8.22
C HIS A 44 -3.64 4.72 8.84
N ARG A 45 -3.88 5.89 8.24
CA ARG A 45 -4.95 6.81 8.69
C ARG A 45 -6.33 6.20 8.53
N ASP A 46 -6.58 5.52 7.41
CA ASP A 46 -7.86 4.83 7.19
C ASP A 46 -8.08 3.71 8.20
N CYS A 47 -7.04 2.94 8.52
CA CYS A 47 -7.10 1.90 9.56
C CYS A 47 -7.39 2.49 10.94
N SER A 48 -6.79 3.64 11.29
CA SER A 48 -7.10 4.36 12.53
C SER A 48 -8.56 4.82 12.56
N ARG A 49 -9.04 5.40 11.46
CA ARG A 49 -10.44 5.82 11.33
C ARG A 49 -11.40 4.64 11.40
N LEU A 50 -11.06 3.51 10.78
CA LEU A 50 -11.86 2.28 10.85
C LEU A 50 -12.00 1.78 12.29
N LEU A 51 -10.92 1.84 13.08
CA LEU A 51 -10.96 1.47 14.50
C LEU A 51 -11.80 2.44 15.34
N GLU A 52 -11.75 3.75 15.04
CA GLU A 52 -12.61 4.74 15.70
C GLU A 52 -14.09 4.44 15.43
N LEU A 53 -14.47 4.26 14.17
CA LEU A 53 -15.84 3.90 13.78
C LEU A 53 -16.30 2.60 14.44
N TYR A 54 -15.39 1.64 14.59
CA TYR A 54 -15.69 0.40 15.30
C TYR A 54 -15.99 0.63 16.79
N LYS A 55 -15.17 1.46 17.46
CA LYS A 55 -15.36 1.80 18.87
C LYS A 55 -16.64 2.61 19.11
N GLU A 56 -17.01 3.48 18.19
CA GLU A 56 -18.28 4.21 18.23
C GLU A 56 -19.49 3.27 18.14
N ARG A 57 -19.37 2.20 17.34
CA ARG A 57 -20.40 1.17 17.20
C ARG A 57 -20.50 0.26 18.43
N GLU A 58 -19.37 -0.01 19.09
CA GLU A 58 -19.26 -1.04 20.12
C GLU A 58 -18.95 -0.44 21.51
N THR A 59 -19.99 -0.21 22.30
CA THR A 59 -19.91 0.47 23.61
C THR A 59 -19.15 -0.29 24.70
N PHE A 60 -19.00 -1.61 24.56
CA PHE A 60 -18.41 -2.48 25.59
C PHE A 60 -16.86 -2.47 25.61
N LEU A 61 -16.21 -1.92 24.56
CA LEU A 61 -14.75 -1.97 24.42
C LEU A 61 -14.00 -1.10 25.44
N CYS A 62 -14.69 -0.18 26.12
CA CYS A 62 -14.10 0.66 27.17
C CYS A 62 -13.69 -0.13 28.43
N GLU A 63 -14.30 -1.29 28.68
CA GLU A 63 -14.11 -2.04 29.94
C GLU A 63 -13.13 -3.22 29.84
N VAL A 64 -12.67 -3.56 28.62
CA VAL A 64 -11.91 -4.81 28.41
C VAL A 64 -10.41 -4.56 28.27
N THR A 65 -9.62 -5.08 29.21
CA THR A 65 -8.14 -5.11 29.12
C THR A 65 -7.70 -6.22 28.16
N MET A 66 -7.28 -5.86 26.95
CA MET A 66 -6.79 -6.81 25.95
C MET A 66 -5.34 -7.23 26.20
N SER A 67 -5.07 -8.54 26.06
CA SER A 67 -3.70 -9.06 25.94
C SER A 67 -2.97 -8.36 24.80
N LYS A 68 -1.71 -7.98 25.04
CA LYS A 68 -0.85 -7.27 24.07
C LYS A 68 -0.30 -8.18 22.97
N GLU A 69 -0.62 -9.46 23.01
CA GLU A 69 -0.16 -10.47 22.07
C GLU A 69 -0.69 -10.20 20.66
N ARG A 70 0.18 -10.30 19.67
CA ARG A 70 -0.07 -9.92 18.28
C ARG A 70 -0.62 -11.13 17.51
N ILE A 71 -1.67 -10.93 16.73
CA ILE A 71 -2.24 -12.01 15.91
C ILE A 71 -1.30 -12.36 14.76
N VAL A 72 -0.69 -11.35 14.14
CA VAL A 72 0.30 -11.53 13.07
C VAL A 72 1.67 -11.54 13.72
N ALA A 73 2.37 -12.68 13.60
CA ALA A 73 3.66 -12.90 14.25
C ALA A 73 4.65 -11.77 13.95
N PRO A 74 5.06 -10.98 14.96
CA PRO A 74 6.10 -9.98 14.77
C PRO A 74 7.42 -10.71 14.56
N SER A 75 8.06 -10.52 13.40
CA SER A 75 9.48 -10.85 13.30
C SER A 75 10.20 -9.85 14.21
N ALA A 76 10.61 -10.29 15.40
CA ALA A 76 11.23 -9.47 16.45
C ALA A 76 12.53 -8.76 16.01
N SER A 77 12.96 -8.98 14.76
CA SER A 77 14.17 -8.46 14.17
C SER A 77 13.94 -7.58 12.94
N LEU A 78 12.70 -7.11 12.64
CA LEU A 78 12.43 -6.34 11.41
C LEU A 78 13.44 -5.20 11.21
N GLY A 79 13.77 -4.40 12.23
CA GLY A 79 14.74 -3.30 12.13
C GLY A 79 16.21 -3.70 11.89
N ARG A 80 16.57 -4.98 12.06
CA ARG A 80 17.93 -5.52 11.90
C ARG A 80 18.14 -6.29 10.60
N LEU A 81 17.06 -6.63 9.90
CA LEU A 81 17.10 -7.36 8.62
C LEU A 81 17.57 -6.43 7.48
N PRO A 82 18.19 -6.98 6.42
CA PRO A 82 18.46 -6.24 5.19
C PRO A 82 17.16 -5.76 4.54
N ALA A 83 17.26 -4.67 3.77
CA ALA A 83 16.15 -3.94 3.14
C ALA A 83 15.12 -4.85 2.43
N ASP A 84 15.61 -5.80 1.65
CA ASP A 84 14.85 -6.75 0.86
C ASP A 84 14.17 -7.83 1.72
N GLU A 85 14.81 -8.29 2.80
CA GLU A 85 14.18 -9.16 3.80
C GLU A 85 13.10 -8.42 4.58
N GLN A 86 13.33 -7.17 4.97
CA GLN A 86 12.32 -6.33 5.62
C GLN A 86 11.07 -6.18 4.76
N LEU A 87 11.27 -5.91 3.46
CA LEU A 87 10.17 -5.76 2.52
C LEU A 87 9.41 -7.07 2.30
N ARG A 88 10.09 -8.22 2.27
CA ARG A 88 9.44 -9.55 2.17
C ARG A 88 8.60 -9.87 3.41
N HIS A 89 9.15 -9.65 4.60
CA HIS A 89 8.42 -9.84 5.85
C HIS A 89 7.19 -8.93 5.92
N LEU A 90 7.37 -7.66 5.55
CA LEU A 90 6.28 -6.71 5.51
C LEU A 90 5.19 -7.13 4.52
N HIS A 91 5.57 -7.58 3.32
CA HIS A 91 4.63 -8.06 2.32
C HIS A 91 3.79 -9.25 2.84
N SER A 92 4.44 -10.24 3.47
CA SER A 92 3.75 -11.38 4.08
C SER A 92 2.79 -10.96 5.20
N ALA A 93 3.22 -10.06 6.09
CA ALA A 93 2.37 -9.56 7.17
C ALA A 93 1.15 -8.78 6.66
N LEU A 94 1.33 -7.92 5.64
CA LEU A 94 0.22 -7.21 5.01
C LEU A 94 -0.76 -8.16 4.30
N GLN A 95 -0.26 -9.26 3.74
CA GLN A 95 -1.10 -10.29 3.12
C GLN A 95 -1.95 -11.01 4.18
N GLN A 96 -1.39 -11.33 5.33
CA GLN A 96 -2.14 -11.89 6.46
C GLN A 96 -3.19 -10.90 6.98
N CYS A 97 -2.84 -9.62 7.09
CA CYS A 97 -3.79 -8.57 7.47
C CYS A 97 -4.97 -8.46 6.50
N LEU A 98 -4.74 -8.64 5.20
CA LEU A 98 -5.80 -8.64 4.20
C LEU A 98 -6.76 -9.81 4.42
N GLY A 99 -6.22 -11.03 4.60
CA GLY A 99 -7.05 -12.21 4.88
C GLY A 99 -7.85 -12.07 6.17
N LEU A 100 -7.26 -11.52 7.24
CA LEU A 100 -7.97 -11.25 8.49
C LEU A 100 -9.11 -10.24 8.30
N LEU A 101 -8.89 -9.17 7.53
CA LEU A 101 -9.94 -8.18 7.24
C LEU A 101 -11.07 -8.77 6.40
N GLU A 102 -10.75 -9.61 5.41
CA GLU A 102 -11.76 -10.33 4.61
C GLU A 102 -12.61 -11.25 5.50
N ASP A 103 -11.98 -11.95 6.44
CA ASP A 103 -12.70 -12.78 7.42
C ASP A 103 -13.57 -11.96 8.37
N VAL A 104 -13.11 -10.78 8.83
CA VAL A 104 -13.95 -9.84 9.61
C VAL A 104 -15.19 -9.48 8.82
N ILE A 105 -15.02 -8.97 7.59
CA ILE A 105 -16.14 -8.54 6.74
C ILE A 105 -17.13 -9.69 6.52
N ARG A 106 -16.63 -10.89 6.23
CA ARG A 106 -17.46 -12.07 6.00
C ARG A 106 -18.22 -12.49 7.26
N ARG A 107 -17.54 -12.64 8.40
CA ARG A 107 -18.16 -13.09 9.66
C ARG A 107 -19.14 -12.07 10.23
N GLU A 108 -18.86 -10.78 10.12
CA GLU A 108 -19.80 -9.73 10.55
C GLU A 108 -21.06 -9.67 9.68
N LYS A 109 -20.94 -9.98 8.38
CA LYS A 109 -22.10 -10.11 7.50
C LYS A 109 -22.96 -11.31 7.88
N GLU A 110 -22.34 -12.44 8.19
CA GLU A 110 -23.01 -13.68 8.63
C GLU A 110 -23.72 -13.49 9.98
N GLU A 111 -23.06 -12.88 10.97
CA GLU A 111 -23.57 -12.74 12.34
C GLU A 111 -24.57 -11.57 12.51
N PHE A 112 -24.29 -10.42 11.91
CA PHE A 112 -25.03 -9.18 12.15
C PHE A 112 -25.87 -8.72 10.95
N GLY A 113 -25.82 -9.43 9.82
CA GLY A 113 -26.54 -9.03 8.60
C GLY A 113 -26.07 -7.69 8.02
N THR A 114 -24.83 -7.26 8.32
CA THR A 114 -24.32 -5.96 7.87
C THR A 114 -24.14 -5.96 6.36
N ASP A 115 -24.86 -5.09 5.66
CA ASP A 115 -24.89 -5.00 4.19
C ASP A 115 -23.73 -4.18 3.59
N GLY A 116 -22.85 -3.63 4.44
CA GLY A 116 -21.73 -2.78 4.03
C GLY A 116 -22.13 -1.33 3.71
N SER A 117 -23.41 -0.96 3.90
CA SER A 117 -23.92 0.40 3.64
C SER A 117 -23.49 1.40 4.72
N SER A 118 -23.23 0.93 5.94
CA SER A 118 -22.77 1.77 7.06
C SER A 118 -21.44 2.45 6.75
N GLU A 119 -21.17 3.61 7.39
CA GLU A 119 -19.86 4.28 7.24
C GLU A 119 -18.71 3.33 7.58
N TYR A 120 -18.88 2.52 8.64
CA TYR A 120 -17.97 1.46 9.02
C TYR A 120 -17.74 0.44 7.88
N GLY A 121 -18.81 -0.11 7.29
CA GLY A 121 -18.70 -1.08 6.21
C GLY A 121 -18.07 -0.51 4.93
N ARG A 122 -18.36 0.75 4.59
CA ARG A 122 -17.68 1.45 3.49
C ARG A 122 -16.20 1.66 3.78
N MET A 123 -15.84 1.97 5.02
CA MET A 123 -14.45 2.12 5.44
C MET A 123 -13.70 0.78 5.41
N GLN A 124 -14.31 -0.34 5.83
CA GLN A 124 -13.72 -1.67 5.69
C GLN A 124 -13.33 -1.98 4.24
N ASN A 125 -14.24 -1.73 3.29
CA ASN A 125 -13.97 -1.94 1.87
C ASN A 125 -12.87 -1.00 1.36
N THR A 126 -12.88 0.27 1.78
CA THR A 126 -11.82 1.22 1.42
C THR A 126 -10.44 0.76 1.89
N VAL A 127 -10.34 0.28 3.14
CA VAL A 127 -9.10 -0.26 3.71
C VAL A 127 -8.67 -1.52 2.95
N LYS A 128 -9.59 -2.44 2.67
CA LYS A 128 -9.33 -3.67 1.90
C LYS A 128 -8.73 -3.36 0.53
N ASP A 129 -9.37 -2.48 -0.24
CA ASP A 129 -8.92 -2.12 -1.59
C ASP A 129 -7.54 -1.43 -1.56
N ARG A 130 -7.34 -0.49 -0.64
CA ARG A 130 -6.05 0.20 -0.47
C ARG A 130 -4.94 -0.74 -0.02
N LEU A 131 -5.25 -1.71 0.85
CA LEU A 131 -4.31 -2.75 1.27
C LEU A 131 -3.91 -3.64 0.08
N GLY A 132 -4.87 -4.02 -0.78
CA GLY A 132 -4.60 -4.72 -2.03
C GLY A 132 -3.66 -3.93 -2.97
N HIS A 133 -3.89 -2.62 -3.12
CA HIS A 133 -3.00 -1.75 -3.90
C HIS A 133 -1.59 -1.64 -3.31
N LEU A 134 -1.47 -1.59 -1.97
CA LEU A 134 -0.18 -1.56 -1.29
C LEU A 134 0.58 -2.89 -1.47
N LEU A 135 -0.12 -4.02 -1.40
CA LEU A 135 0.45 -5.35 -1.69
C LEU A 135 0.97 -5.44 -3.13
N GLY A 136 0.21 -4.95 -4.11
CA GLY A 136 0.68 -4.86 -5.49
C GLY A 136 1.94 -3.99 -5.63
N SER A 137 1.96 -2.83 -4.95
CA SER A 137 3.10 -1.92 -4.98
C SER A 137 4.36 -2.51 -4.33
N THR A 138 4.22 -3.19 -3.19
CA THR A 138 5.33 -3.85 -2.49
C THR A 138 5.85 -5.05 -3.27
N LYS A 139 4.98 -5.82 -3.94
CA LYS A 139 5.38 -6.90 -4.84
C LYS A 139 6.24 -6.40 -6.01
N LEU A 140 5.85 -5.29 -6.63
CA LEU A 140 6.66 -4.67 -7.69
C LEU A 140 8.03 -4.21 -7.20
N LEU A 141 8.12 -3.70 -5.97
CA LEU A 141 9.40 -3.31 -5.37
C LEU A 141 10.30 -4.51 -5.05
N LEU A 142 9.72 -5.66 -4.69
CA LEU A 142 10.45 -6.92 -4.50
C LEU A 142 11.01 -7.47 -5.81
N VAL A 143 10.19 -7.49 -6.87
CA VAL A 143 10.61 -7.94 -8.21
C VAL A 143 11.70 -7.03 -8.80
N ALA A 144 11.64 -5.73 -8.53
CA ALA A 144 12.64 -4.77 -9.00
C ALA A 144 14.01 -4.88 -8.28
N GLY A 145 14.13 -5.71 -7.24
CA GLY A 145 15.37 -5.91 -6.46
C GLY A 145 15.88 -7.35 -6.46
N ASP A 146 15.45 -8.17 -7.43
CA ASP A 146 15.41 -9.63 -7.43
C ASP A 146 16.41 -10.41 -6.53
N ALA A 147 15.82 -11.20 -5.63
CA ALA A 147 16.28 -12.53 -5.25
C ALA A 147 15.04 -13.31 -4.78
N THR A 148 14.65 -14.28 -5.60
CA THR A 148 13.59 -15.27 -5.39
C THR A 148 13.63 -15.85 -3.97
N ALA A 149 12.59 -15.63 -3.18
CA ALA A 149 12.40 -16.33 -1.91
C ALA A 149 10.93 -16.76 -1.78
N THR A 150 10.76 -18.07 -1.74
CA THR A 150 9.53 -18.82 -1.52
C THR A 150 8.82 -18.33 -0.26
N LEU A 151 7.56 -17.91 -0.41
CA LEU A 151 6.67 -17.59 0.71
C LEU A 151 6.33 -18.88 1.46
N THR A 152 6.76 -18.98 2.71
CA THR A 152 6.24 -19.99 3.64
C THR A 152 4.86 -19.52 4.12
N PRO A 153 3.80 -20.34 3.99
CA PRO A 153 2.48 -19.99 4.51
C PRO A 153 2.54 -19.83 6.03
N ALA A 154 1.91 -18.77 6.53
CA ALA A 154 1.76 -18.54 7.95
C ALA A 154 0.76 -19.56 8.54
N PRO A 155 0.96 -19.98 9.81
CA PRO A 155 -0.01 -20.84 10.47
C PRO A 155 -1.35 -20.10 10.58
N GLU A 156 -2.44 -20.81 10.29
CA GLU A 156 -3.79 -20.37 10.64
C GLU A 156 -3.85 -20.28 12.17
N VAL A 157 -3.67 -19.08 12.71
CA VAL A 157 -3.97 -18.80 14.12
C VAL A 157 -5.48 -18.70 14.24
N THR A 158 -6.12 -19.85 14.23
CA THR A 158 -7.47 -20.03 14.76
C THR A 158 -7.31 -20.18 16.26
N ASP A 159 -7.01 -19.07 16.93
CA ASP A 159 -7.00 -19.06 18.39
C ASP A 159 -8.42 -19.35 18.85
N GLY A 160 -8.55 -20.29 19.80
CA GLY A 160 -9.77 -20.94 20.25
C GLY A 160 -10.74 -20.01 20.95
N LEU A 161 -11.25 -19.02 20.22
CA LEU A 161 -12.34 -18.18 20.66
C LEU A 161 -13.62 -18.97 20.46
N GLU A 162 -14.21 -19.37 21.60
CA GLU A 162 -15.50 -20.04 21.73
C GLU A 162 -16.40 -19.79 20.52
N LYS A 163 -16.50 -20.83 19.69
CA LYS A 163 -17.26 -20.86 18.46
C LYS A 163 -18.73 -20.59 18.82
N GLY A 164 -19.17 -19.34 18.70
CA GLY A 164 -20.61 -19.00 18.78
C GLY A 164 -21.02 -17.79 19.60
N SER A 165 -20.12 -16.96 20.14
CA SER A 165 -20.54 -15.71 20.80
C SER A 165 -20.21 -14.48 19.95
N SER A 166 -21.24 -13.69 19.64
CA SER A 166 -21.12 -12.36 19.01
C SER A 166 -20.12 -11.45 19.75
N PHE A 167 -19.99 -11.60 21.07
CA PHE A 167 -18.98 -10.90 21.87
C PHE A 167 -17.55 -11.29 21.49
N GLY A 168 -17.30 -12.58 21.29
CA GLY A 168 -16.01 -13.08 20.82
C GLY A 168 -15.67 -12.51 19.44
N LEU A 169 -16.60 -12.57 18.49
CA LEU A 169 -16.40 -11.98 17.16
C LEU A 169 -16.04 -10.50 17.23
N LYS A 170 -16.70 -9.75 18.11
CA LYS A 170 -16.41 -8.32 18.30
C LYS A 170 -14.99 -8.10 18.86
N LEU A 171 -14.59 -8.89 19.86
CA LEU A 171 -13.25 -8.82 20.42
C LEU A 171 -12.16 -9.16 19.41
N TRP A 172 -12.40 -10.19 18.60
CA TRP A 172 -11.49 -10.60 17.54
C TRP A 172 -11.39 -9.52 16.45
N THR A 173 -12.51 -8.94 16.04
CA THR A 173 -12.54 -7.80 15.11
C THR A 173 -11.70 -6.64 15.62
N TYR A 174 -11.88 -6.27 16.89
CA TYR A 174 -11.08 -5.22 17.53
C TYR A 174 -9.57 -5.50 17.41
N ARG A 175 -9.14 -6.72 17.73
CA ARG A 175 -7.72 -7.12 17.63
C ARG A 175 -7.21 -7.07 16.19
N VAL A 176 -7.99 -7.54 15.22
CA VAL A 176 -7.64 -7.45 13.78
C VAL A 176 -7.42 -6.00 13.34
N LEU A 177 -8.28 -5.07 13.79
CA LEU A 177 -8.12 -3.65 13.48
C LEU A 177 -6.84 -3.06 14.12
N GLN A 178 -6.45 -3.53 15.30
CA GLN A 178 -5.18 -3.14 15.92
C GLN A 178 -3.96 -3.66 15.13
N GLU A 179 -4.02 -4.90 14.62
CA GLU A 179 -2.98 -5.44 13.74
C GLU A 179 -2.84 -4.63 12.45
N LEU A 180 -3.97 -4.27 11.82
CA LEU A 180 -3.98 -3.43 10.63
C LEU A 180 -3.25 -2.10 10.86
N ILE A 181 -3.53 -1.41 11.98
CA ILE A 181 -2.86 -0.15 12.34
C ILE A 181 -1.35 -0.38 12.52
N HIS A 182 -0.97 -1.45 13.22
CA HIS A 182 0.42 -1.76 13.50
C HIS A 182 1.22 -2.01 12.21
N TRP A 183 0.74 -2.90 11.35
CA TRP A 183 1.46 -3.29 10.13
C TRP A 183 1.47 -2.21 9.06
N THR A 184 0.42 -1.38 8.98
CA THR A 184 0.39 -0.23 8.06
C THR A 184 1.34 0.88 8.51
N LEU A 185 1.49 1.10 9.82
CA LEU A 185 2.51 2.00 10.35
C LEU A 185 3.92 1.47 10.04
N SER A 186 4.20 0.21 10.33
CA SER A 186 5.46 -0.46 10.00
C SER A 186 5.75 -0.36 8.50
N ALA A 187 4.76 -0.56 7.65
CA ALA A 187 4.90 -0.42 6.20
C ALA A 187 5.34 0.98 5.80
N SER A 188 4.70 2.00 6.37
CA SER A 188 5.02 3.39 6.06
C SER A 188 6.46 3.75 6.45
N GLN A 189 6.94 3.23 7.58
CA GLN A 189 8.29 3.47 8.09
C GLN A 189 9.34 2.75 7.24
N THR A 190 9.14 1.45 6.95
CA THR A 190 10.05 0.65 6.13
C THR A 190 10.17 1.24 4.73
N LEU A 191 9.05 1.52 4.05
CA LEU A 191 9.07 2.06 2.69
C LEU A 191 9.71 3.44 2.61
N HIS A 192 9.53 4.28 3.64
CA HIS A 192 10.18 5.58 3.72
C HIS A 192 11.70 5.47 3.94
N SER A 193 12.14 4.52 4.78
CA SER A 193 13.56 4.21 4.97
C SER A 193 14.21 3.74 3.67
N LEU A 194 13.56 2.83 2.94
CA LEU A 194 14.02 2.32 1.65
C LEU A 194 14.14 3.43 0.59
N GLN A 195 13.16 4.33 0.53
CA GLN A 195 13.24 5.51 -0.33
C GLN A 195 14.48 6.36 0.02
N SER A 196 14.68 6.64 1.30
CA SER A 196 15.78 7.49 1.78
C SER A 196 17.16 6.87 1.52
N GLN A 197 17.28 5.55 1.56
CA GLN A 197 18.52 4.84 1.21
C GLN A 197 18.83 4.96 -0.30
N ARG A 198 17.83 4.73 -1.15
CA ARG A 198 17.98 4.79 -2.61
C ARG A 198 18.36 6.20 -3.11
N GLU A 199 17.82 7.24 -2.46
CA GLU A 199 18.19 8.63 -2.75
C GLU A 199 19.62 8.98 -2.33
N LYS A 200 20.17 8.33 -1.29
CA LYS A 200 21.56 8.55 -0.82
C LYS A 200 22.61 7.83 -1.66
N GLU A 201 22.24 6.75 -2.36
CA GLU A 201 23.15 6.00 -3.24
C GLU A 201 23.29 6.62 -4.64
N ALA A 202 22.22 7.18 -5.20
CA ALA A 202 22.20 7.85 -6.51
C ALA A 202 23.26 8.97 -6.71
N PRO A 203 23.57 9.86 -5.74
CA PRO A 203 24.54 10.93 -5.94
C PRO A 203 26.01 10.47 -6.00
N LYS A 204 26.34 9.23 -5.60
CA LYS A 204 27.73 8.72 -5.63
C LYS A 204 28.15 8.24 -7.03
N ALA A 205 27.22 7.77 -7.85
CA ALA A 205 27.51 7.30 -9.21
C ALA A 205 27.81 8.46 -10.19
N ALA A 206 27.13 9.61 -10.03
CA ALA A 206 27.26 10.75 -10.95
C ALA A 206 28.61 11.50 -10.85
N ARG A 207 29.32 11.41 -9.72
CA ARG A 207 30.61 12.08 -9.53
C ARG A 207 31.81 11.34 -10.13
N ARG A 208 31.68 10.03 -10.40
CA ARG A 208 32.80 9.20 -10.87
C ARG A 208 32.98 9.23 -12.39
N GLY A 209 31.94 9.62 -13.16
CA GLY A 209 31.99 9.70 -14.63
C GLY A 209 32.58 11.00 -15.21
N ARG A 210 32.74 12.07 -14.43
CA ARG A 210 33.15 13.39 -14.97
C ARG A 210 34.64 13.71 -14.83
N ARG A 211 35.45 12.80 -14.29
CA ARG A 211 36.86 13.04 -13.93
C ARG A 211 37.88 12.27 -14.78
N GLY A 212 37.50 11.90 -16.01
CA GLY A 212 38.33 11.06 -16.90
C GLY A 212 38.34 11.46 -18.37
N LYS A 213 38.01 12.72 -18.73
CA LYS A 213 38.07 13.15 -20.13
C LYS A 213 38.52 14.60 -20.25
N GLY A 214 39.82 14.83 -20.08
CA GLY A 214 40.39 16.16 -20.20
C GLY A 214 41.91 16.16 -20.26
N ARG A 215 42.43 15.94 -21.47
CA ARG A 215 43.68 16.45 -22.08
C ARG A 215 44.52 15.35 -22.71
N MET A 216 44.24 15.10 -23.98
CA MET A 216 45.27 14.74 -24.93
C MET A 216 44.94 15.47 -26.22
N ARG A 217 45.69 16.53 -26.54
CA ARG A 217 45.80 17.08 -27.89
C ARG A 217 47.25 17.55 -28.10
N LYS A 218 47.70 17.19 -29.30
CA LYS A 218 49.04 17.20 -29.90
C LYS A 218 49.79 18.51 -29.75
#